data_AF-A0AAJ7BPB7-F1
#
_entry.id   AF-A0AAJ7BPB7-F1
#
_cell.length_a   1.000
_cell.length_b   1.000
_cell.length_c   1.000
_cell.angle_alpha   90.00
_cell.angle_beta   90.00
_cell.angle_gamma   90.00
#
_symmetry.space_group_name_H-M   'P 1'
#
loop_
_entity.id
_entity.type
_entity.pdbx_description
1 polymer ?
#
loop_
_entity_poly.entity_id
_entity_poly.type
_entity_poly.pdbx_seq_one_letter_code
_entity_poly.pdbx_strand_id
1 'polypeptide(L)'
;MVYEQLAFVPNCTTPCASTVARPVILLLNVLHKYYRRRLCSKMNRFVIHIYGEEGERMRLAEKINAYLPITVKMNDPLPKTACLHCIERLEAHHELMEQFMFARRKLTNENKATSVASSSSTTVDATPAPNSPPC
;
A
#
# COMPACT_ATOMS: atom_id res chain seq x y z
N MET A 1 29.51 -5.06 8.71
CA MET A 1 30.25 -5.31 9.97
C MET A 1 29.15 -5.56 11.00
N VAL A 2 28.65 -6.77 11.20
CA VAL A 2 29.33 -7.90 11.84
C VAL A 2 28.68 -9.20 11.31
N TYR A 3 29.44 -10.03 10.59
CA TYR A 3 29.11 -11.44 10.35
C TYR A 3 30.12 -12.23 11.17
N GLU A 4 29.77 -12.55 12.41
CA GLU A 4 30.65 -13.27 13.32
C GLU A 4 29.83 -14.32 14.08
N GLN A 5 29.95 -15.58 13.64
CA GLN A 5 30.45 -16.71 14.42
C GLN A 5 30.36 -17.97 13.52
N LEU A 6 31.43 -18.22 12.76
CA LEU A 6 31.73 -19.55 12.24
C LEU A 6 32.37 -20.34 13.38
N ALA A 7 31.62 -21.23 14.03
CA ALA A 7 32.19 -22.25 14.89
C ALA A 7 31.24 -23.45 15.05
N PHE A 8 31.52 -24.53 14.32
CA PHE A 8 31.37 -25.88 14.87
C PHE A 8 32.37 -26.85 14.23
N VAL A 9 33.47 -27.03 14.97
CA VAL A 9 34.34 -28.20 15.21
C VAL A 9 34.66 -29.18 14.05
N PRO A 10 35.95 -29.52 13.84
CA PRO A 10 36.40 -30.53 12.88
C PRO A 10 36.33 -31.96 13.42
N ASN A 11 36.30 -32.91 12.49
CA ASN A 11 36.68 -34.33 12.59
C ASN A 11 35.54 -35.35 12.69
N CYS A 12 35.08 -35.83 11.53
CA CYS A 12 34.48 -37.16 11.35
C CYS A 12 35.00 -37.73 10.03
N THR A 13 36.03 -38.56 10.11
CA THR A 13 36.61 -39.36 9.02
C THR A 13 35.77 -40.61 8.77
N THR A 14 34.67 -40.49 8.03
CA THR A 14 33.97 -41.65 7.43
C THR A 14 33.40 -41.28 6.06
N PRO A 15 33.62 -42.07 4.99
CA PRO A 15 33.05 -41.78 3.67
C PRO A 15 31.62 -42.33 3.60
N CYS A 16 30.67 -41.62 4.19
CA CYS A 16 29.24 -41.91 4.04
C CYS A 16 28.73 -41.10 2.83
N ALA A 17 28.64 -41.74 1.68
CA ALA A 17 27.92 -41.20 0.53
C ALA A 17 26.51 -40.77 0.98
N SER A 18 26.08 -39.56 0.58
CA SER A 18 24.73 -38.96 0.75
C SER A 18 24.52 -37.92 1.86
N THR A 19 25.46 -36.99 2.13
CA THR A 19 25.13 -35.80 2.97
C THR A 19 25.78 -34.49 2.49
N VAL A 20 25.67 -34.13 1.21
CA VAL A 20 26.13 -32.80 0.73
C VAL A 20 25.03 -31.97 0.05
N ALA A 21 23.82 -32.50 -0.10
CA ALA A 21 22.72 -31.76 -0.76
C ALA A 21 21.86 -30.90 0.18
N ARG A 22 22.14 -30.87 1.50
CA ARG A 22 21.25 -30.21 2.48
C ARG A 22 21.42 -28.69 2.65
N PRO A 23 22.59 -28.03 2.41
CA PRO A 23 22.67 -26.58 2.55
C PRO A 23 22.06 -25.82 1.36
N VAL A 24 22.18 -26.34 0.13
CA VAL A 24 21.68 -25.67 -1.09
C VAL A 24 20.14 -25.68 -1.15
N ILE A 25 19.49 -26.77 -0.76
CA ILE A 25 18.02 -26.87 -0.69
C ILE A 25 17.45 -25.96 0.42
N LEU A 26 18.14 -25.84 1.56
CA LEU A 26 17.76 -24.90 2.61
C LEU A 26 17.87 -23.45 2.12
N LEU A 27 18.96 -23.11 1.44
CA LEU A 27 19.16 -21.79 0.81
C LEU A 27 18.06 -21.49 -0.20
N LEU A 28 17.70 -22.43 -1.08
CA LEU A 28 16.61 -22.27 -2.04
C LEU A 28 15.26 -22.04 -1.35
N ASN A 29 14.96 -22.74 -0.26
CA ASN A 29 13.71 -22.56 0.50
C ASN A 29 13.69 -21.24 1.28
N VAL A 30 14.82 -20.80 1.83
CA VAL A 30 14.97 -19.50 2.49
C VAL A 30 14.83 -18.37 1.47
N LEU A 31 15.46 -18.50 0.29
CA LEU A 31 15.32 -17.56 -0.82
C LEU A 31 13.88 -17.52 -1.34
N HIS A 32 13.21 -18.65 -1.54
CA HIS A 32 11.81 -18.67 -1.98
C HIS A 32 10.86 -18.03 -0.97
N LYS A 33 11.10 -18.22 0.34
CA LYS A 33 10.38 -17.54 1.41
C LYS A 33 10.68 -16.02 1.44
N TYR A 34 11.88 -15.61 1.07
CA TYR A 34 12.31 -14.21 1.01
C TYR A 34 11.93 -13.47 -0.30
N TYR A 35 11.63 -14.20 -1.40
CA TYR A 35 11.42 -13.58 -2.72
C TYR A 35 9.97 -13.15 -2.99
N ARG A 36 8.98 -13.68 -2.26
CA ARG A 36 7.57 -13.35 -2.48
C ARG A 36 7.20 -12.02 -1.82
N ARG A 37 7.55 -10.90 -2.44
CA ARG A 37 7.26 -9.55 -1.89
C ARG A 37 5.76 -9.25 -1.81
N ARG A 38 5.38 -8.39 -0.85
CA ARG A 38 3.97 -8.15 -0.48
C ARG A 38 3.14 -7.50 -1.59
N LEU A 39 3.77 -6.67 -2.43
CA LEU A 39 3.08 -5.86 -3.45
C LEU A 39 3.32 -6.38 -4.90
N CYS A 40 4.43 -7.07 -5.16
CA CYS A 40 4.84 -7.49 -6.52
C CYS A 40 5.49 -8.88 -6.51
N SER A 41 5.03 -9.82 -7.34
CA SER A 41 5.70 -11.13 -7.54
C SER A 41 6.87 -11.10 -8.53
N LYS A 42 7.23 -9.91 -9.05
CA LYS A 42 8.44 -9.75 -9.88
C LYS A 42 9.69 -9.93 -9.01
N MET A 43 10.82 -10.30 -9.59
CA MET A 43 12.13 -10.20 -8.92
C MET A 43 12.71 -8.81 -9.14
N ASN A 44 13.22 -8.15 -8.11
CA ASN A 44 13.91 -6.87 -8.23
C ASN A 44 15.00 -6.81 -7.16
N ARG A 45 16.20 -6.37 -7.53
CA ARG A 45 17.39 -6.36 -6.66
C ARG A 45 17.25 -5.44 -5.45
N PHE A 46 16.39 -4.43 -5.54
CA PHE A 46 16.19 -3.44 -4.49
C PHE A 46 14.83 -3.65 -3.80
N VAL A 47 14.89 -3.83 -2.48
CA VAL A 47 13.72 -4.03 -1.62
C VAL A 47 13.87 -3.22 -0.35
N ILE A 48 12.75 -2.71 0.15
CA ILE A 48 12.65 -1.96 1.40
C ILE A 48 11.78 -2.75 2.36
N HIS A 49 12.19 -2.80 3.63
CA HIS A 49 11.40 -3.41 4.70
C HIS A 49 10.29 -2.44 5.13
N ILE A 50 9.04 -2.90 5.13
CA ILE A 50 7.85 -2.08 5.41
C ILE A 50 7.90 -1.50 6.84
N TYR A 51 8.43 -2.27 7.79
CA TYR A 51 8.66 -1.87 9.19
C TYR A 51 10.14 -1.64 9.51
N GLY A 52 10.98 -1.43 8.49
CA GLY A 52 12.34 -0.94 8.71
C GLY A 52 12.34 0.59 8.83
N GLU A 53 13.47 1.17 9.21
CA GLU A 53 13.65 2.63 9.34
C GLU A 53 13.11 3.41 8.13
N GLU A 54 13.49 2.98 6.93
CA GLU A 54 13.06 3.63 5.69
C GLU A 54 11.55 3.46 5.43
N GLY A 55 10.99 2.29 5.75
CA GLY A 55 9.56 2.03 5.60
C GLY A 55 8.70 2.81 6.59
N GLU A 56 9.22 3.02 7.81
CA GLU A 56 8.59 3.85 8.85
C GLU A 56 8.66 5.33 8.48
N ARG A 57 9.81 5.82 7.99
CA ARG A 57 9.99 7.18 7.48
C ARG A 57 8.96 7.54 6.40
N MET A 58 8.65 6.60 5.50
CA MET A 58 7.67 6.79 4.42
C MET A 58 6.23 6.41 4.82
N ARG A 59 6.02 5.91 6.04
CA ARG A 59 4.75 5.38 6.55
C ARG A 59 4.11 4.34 5.63
N LEU A 60 4.91 3.41 5.13
CA LEU A 60 4.46 2.43 4.13
C LEU A 60 3.31 1.56 4.64
N ALA A 61 3.35 1.11 5.90
CA ALA A 61 2.30 0.26 6.45
C ALA A 61 0.93 0.96 6.44
N GLU A 62 0.88 2.23 6.82
CA GLU A 62 -0.33 3.05 6.83
C GLU A 62 -0.86 3.27 5.42
N LYS A 63 0.00 3.70 4.49
CA LYS A 63 -0.38 3.93 3.09
C LYS A 63 -0.89 2.67 2.41
N ILE A 64 -0.24 1.52 2.64
CA ILE A 64 -0.69 0.23 2.08
C ILE A 64 -2.09 -0.12 2.60
N ASN A 65 -2.31 -0.03 3.92
CA ASN A 65 -3.60 -0.35 4.52
C ASN A 65 -4.71 0.65 4.14
N ALA A 66 -4.35 1.88 3.78
CA ALA A 66 -5.30 2.91 3.35
C ALA A 66 -5.74 2.75 1.89
N TYR A 67 -4.81 2.38 0.99
CA TYR A 67 -5.06 2.39 -0.45
C TYR A 67 -5.26 1.01 -1.07
N LEU A 68 -4.72 -0.04 -0.45
CA LEU A 68 -4.91 -1.41 -0.93
C LEU A 68 -5.86 -2.17 -0.01
N PRO A 69 -6.69 -3.08 -0.55
CA PRO A 69 -7.58 -3.94 0.23
C PRO A 69 -6.80 -5.11 0.87
N ILE A 70 -5.66 -4.82 1.49
CA ILE A 70 -4.84 -5.79 2.20
C ILE A 70 -4.45 -5.21 3.56
N THR A 71 -4.33 -6.07 4.57
CA THR A 71 -3.83 -5.66 5.88
C THR A 71 -2.40 -6.13 6.05
N VAL A 72 -1.50 -5.19 6.30
CA VAL A 72 -0.11 -5.43 6.70
C VAL A 72 -0.01 -5.17 8.20
N LYS A 73 0.49 -6.18 8.93
CA LYS A 73 0.71 -6.12 10.38
C LYS A 73 2.17 -6.40 10.70
N MET A 74 2.64 -5.89 11.84
CA MET A 74 4.01 -6.13 12.29
C MET A 74 4.28 -7.62 12.57
N ASN A 75 3.27 -8.38 12.97
CA ASN A 75 3.34 -9.83 13.20
C ASN A 75 2.92 -10.67 11.99
N ASP A 76 2.96 -10.13 10.76
CA ASP A 76 2.59 -10.87 9.56
C ASP A 76 3.59 -12.02 9.29
N PRO A 77 3.11 -13.28 9.09
CA PRO A 77 3.98 -14.42 8.76
C PRO A 77 4.60 -14.34 7.36
N LEU A 78 4.14 -13.40 6.50
CA LEU A 78 4.65 -13.18 5.15
C LEU A 78 5.82 -12.17 5.13
N PRO A 79 6.67 -12.21 4.09
CA PRO A 79 7.85 -11.34 4.01
C PRO A 79 7.45 -9.85 3.95
N LYS A 80 8.00 -9.09 4.90
CA LYS A 80 7.71 -7.67 5.17
C LYS A 80 8.49 -6.75 4.23
N THR A 81 8.61 -7.11 2.96
CA THR A 81 9.42 -6.39 1.97
C THR A 81 8.60 -5.93 0.77
N ALA A 82 8.87 -4.72 0.31
CA ALA A 82 8.28 -4.12 -0.89
C ALA A 82 9.39 -3.75 -1.88
N CYS A 83 9.10 -3.86 -3.18
CA CYS A 83 10.01 -3.39 -4.23
C CYS A 83 9.91 -1.89 -4.42
N LEU A 84 11.00 -1.24 -4.82
CA LEU A 84 11.04 0.22 -5.04
C LEU A 84 9.93 0.70 -5.99
N HIS A 85 9.75 0.00 -7.10
CA HIS A 85 8.69 0.28 -8.09
C HIS A 85 7.27 0.25 -7.51
N CYS A 86 7.02 -0.59 -6.49
CA CYS A 86 5.72 -0.59 -5.82
C CYS A 86 5.56 0.55 -4.84
N ILE A 87 6.65 0.97 -4.21
CA ILE A 87 6.67 2.12 -3.31
C ILE A 87 6.42 3.39 -4.11
N GLU A 88 7.13 3.59 -5.22
CA GLU A 88 6.93 4.74 -6.12
C GLU A 88 5.47 4.84 -6.58
N ARG A 89 4.86 3.71 -6.97
CA ARG A 89 3.44 3.68 -7.36
C ARG A 89 2.50 4.01 -6.20
N LEU A 90 2.81 3.52 -5.00
CA LEU A 90 2.03 3.80 -3.81
C LEU A 90 2.10 5.28 -3.44
N GLU A 91 3.27 5.89 -3.57
CA GLU A 91 3.48 7.31 -3.30
C GLU A 91 2.79 8.20 -4.35
N ALA A 92 2.91 7.87 -5.64
CA ALA A 92 2.17 8.57 -6.69
C ALA A 92 0.65 8.50 -6.48
N HIS A 93 0.15 7.33 -6.04
CA HIS A 93 -1.27 7.19 -5.70
C HIS A 93 -1.66 8.04 -4.48
N HIS A 94 -0.82 8.08 -3.45
CA HIS A 94 -1.03 8.90 -2.26
C HIS A 94 -1.12 10.40 -2.63
N GLU A 95 -0.15 10.91 -3.39
CA GLU A 95 -0.13 12.29 -3.86
C GLU A 95 -1.38 12.64 -4.67
N LEU A 96 -1.76 11.77 -5.60
CA LEU A 96 -2.97 11.96 -6.39
C LEU A 96 -4.23 12.04 -5.50
N MET A 97 -4.34 11.17 -4.49
CA MET A 97 -5.46 11.19 -3.55
C MET A 97 -5.47 12.47 -2.70
N GLU A 98 -4.32 12.99 -2.30
CA GLU A 98 -4.22 14.27 -1.60
C GLU A 98 -4.70 15.43 -2.47
N GLN A 99 -4.32 15.45 -3.76
CA GLN A 99 -4.80 16.46 -4.70
C GLN A 99 -6.32 16.39 -4.87
N PHE A 100 -6.89 15.18 -5.00
CA PHE A 100 -8.34 15.02 -5.04
C PHE A 100 -9.02 15.52 -3.76
N MET A 101 -8.47 15.19 -2.58
CA MET A 101 -9.02 15.67 -1.30
C MET A 101 -8.92 17.19 -1.16
N PHE A 102 -7.84 17.79 -1.64
CA PHE A 102 -7.67 19.24 -1.67
C PHE A 102 -8.68 19.91 -2.60
N ALA A 103 -8.79 19.43 -3.84
CA ALA A 103 -9.75 19.94 -4.82
C ALA A 103 -11.19 19.82 -4.31
N ARG A 104 -11.57 18.66 -3.74
CA ARG A 104 -12.89 18.45 -3.15
C ARG A 104 -13.17 19.42 -2.00
N ARG A 105 -12.21 19.64 -1.10
CA ARG A 105 -12.37 20.61 0.01
C ARG A 105 -12.60 22.03 -0.52
N LYS A 106 -11.86 22.43 -1.55
CA LYS A 106 -12.02 23.75 -2.18
C LYS A 106 -13.42 23.93 -2.76
N LEU A 107 -13.91 22.95 -3.53
CA LEU A 107 -15.26 22.98 -4.10
C LEU A 107 -16.36 23.00 -3.02
N THR A 108 -16.21 22.22 -1.95
CA THR A 108 -17.18 22.23 -0.83
C THR A 108 -17.22 23.57 -0.09
N ASN A 109 -16.06 24.23 0.07
CA ASN A 109 -15.98 25.53 0.73
C ASN A 109 -16.59 26.66 -0.12
N GLU A 110 -16.38 26.63 -1.45
CA GLU A 110 -17.01 27.57 -2.38
C GLU A 110 -18.54 27.42 -2.36
N ASN A 111 -19.05 26.19 -2.38
CA ASN A 111 -20.50 25.92 -2.26
C ASN A 111 -21.09 26.41 -0.93
N LYS A 112 -20.33 26.33 0.18
CA LYS A 112 -20.76 26.86 1.48
C LYS A 112 -20.79 28.39 1.48
N ALA A 113 -19.82 29.05 0.85
CA ALA A 113 -19.78 30.51 0.73
C ALA A 113 -20.91 31.05 -0.17
N THR A 114 -21.30 30.32 -1.22
CA THR A 114 -22.41 30.70 -2.11
C THR A 114 -23.78 30.51 -1.44
N SER A 115 -23.92 29.58 -0.48
CA SER A 115 -25.19 29.37 0.24
C SER A 115 -25.62 30.51 1.19
N VAL A 116 -24.73 31.48 1.48
CA VAL A 116 -25.04 32.65 2.32
C VAL A 116 -25.46 33.87 1.48
N ALA A 117 -25.27 33.82 0.15
CA ALA A 117 -25.55 34.93 -0.76
C ALA A 117 -26.73 34.69 -1.71
N SER A 118 -27.60 33.72 -1.43
CA SER A 118 -28.85 33.49 -2.18
C SER A 118 -30.06 33.47 -1.25
N SER A 119 -30.24 34.57 -0.54
CA SER A 119 -31.56 35.05 -0.11
C SER A 119 -31.84 36.33 -0.90
N SER A 120 -32.16 36.17 -2.18
CA SER A 120 -32.68 37.24 -3.01
C SER A 120 -33.99 36.73 -3.60
N SER A 121 -35.06 37.21 -2.99
CA SER A 121 -36.44 37.13 -3.46
C SER A 121 -36.55 37.38 -4.97
N THR A 122 -37.27 36.51 -5.67
CA THR A 122 -38.01 36.91 -6.87
C THR A 122 -39.37 36.24 -6.81
N THR A 123 -40.35 37.01 -6.37
CA THR A 123 -41.78 36.79 -6.58
C THR A 123 -42.07 36.97 -8.07
N VAL A 124 -42.46 35.91 -8.76
CA VAL A 124 -43.25 36.02 -10.00
C VAL A 124 -44.36 34.98 -9.96
N ASP A 125 -45.53 35.48 -9.56
CA ASP A 125 -46.88 35.17 -10.00
C ASP A 125 -47.11 33.82 -10.72
N ALA A 126 -47.78 32.90 -10.03
CA ALA A 126 -48.44 31.75 -10.65
C ALA A 126 -49.95 32.03 -10.65
N THR A 127 -50.47 32.50 -11.78
CA THR A 127 -51.91 32.57 -12.04
C THR A 127 -52.49 31.14 -12.14
N PRO A 128 -53.57 30.80 -11.39
CA PRO A 128 -54.25 29.51 -11.51
C PRO A 128 -55.50 29.62 -12.40
N ALA A 129 -55.66 28.75 -13.39
CA ALA A 129 -56.92 28.59 -14.15
C ALA A 129 -56.99 27.19 -14.84
N PRO A 130 -58.19 26.66 -15.16
CA PRO A 130 -58.63 25.37 -14.63
C PRO A 130 -59.00 24.30 -15.68
N ASN A 131 -58.93 23.04 -15.22
CA ASN A 131 -59.86 21.91 -15.43
C ASN A 131 -60.38 21.53 -16.85
N SER A 132 -59.75 20.48 -17.40
CA SER A 132 -60.34 19.19 -17.88
C SER A 132 -61.21 19.13 -19.19
N PRO A 133 -61.71 17.94 -19.65
CA PRO A 133 -61.25 17.12 -20.81
C PRO A 133 -62.42 16.85 -21.82
N PRO A 134 -62.59 15.72 -22.59
CA PRO A 134 -61.71 14.66 -23.13
C PRO A 134 -61.88 14.43 -24.67
N CYS A 135 -61.06 13.55 -25.27
CA CYS A 135 -61.39 12.60 -26.36
C CYS A 135 -60.39 11.45 -26.35
#